data_AF-A0AAD9MZW8-F1
#
_entry.id   AF-A0AAD9MZW8-F1
#
_cell.length_a   1.000
_cell.length_b   1.000
_cell.length_c   1.000
_cell.angle_alpha   90.00
_cell.angle_beta   90.00
_cell.angle_gamma   90.00
#
_symmetry.space_group_name_H-M   'P 1'
#
loop_
_entity.id
_entity.type
_entity.pdbx_description
1 polymer ?
#
loop_
_entity_poly.entity_id
_entity_poly.type
_entity_poly.pdbx_seq_one_letter_code
_entity_poly.pdbx_strand_id
1 'polypeptide(L)'
;MRAQNASLKAHYEHLLSEKDAVIESLTKRTRDLEQKYDLLEQYGRRNTIRIPELDNATTEKTDAEVIKLAHKLQISVTQSDINISHRVGTKRDQ
;
A
#
# COMPACT_ATOMS: atom_id res chain seq x y z
N MET A 1 -20.80 -5.94 -52.40
CA MET A 1 -21.20 -5.49 -51.04
C MET A 1 -21.10 -6.56 -49.95
N ARG A 2 -21.70 -7.76 -50.08
CA ARG A 2 -21.68 -8.77 -48.98
C ARG A 2 -20.28 -9.28 -48.59
N ALA A 3 -19.40 -9.56 -49.57
CA ALA A 3 -18.03 -10.01 -49.30
C ALA A 3 -17.15 -8.96 -48.60
N GLN A 4 -17.36 -7.69 -48.92
CA GLN A 4 -16.60 -6.57 -48.34
C GLN A 4 -16.96 -6.34 -46.86
N ASN A 5 -18.23 -6.51 -46.50
CA ASN A 5 -18.69 -6.47 -45.10
C ASN A 5 -18.20 -7.68 -44.28
N ALA A 6 -18.12 -8.87 -44.88
CA ALA A 6 -17.57 -10.05 -44.21
C ALA A 6 -16.06 -9.90 -43.92
N SER A 7 -15.29 -9.35 -44.87
CA SER A 7 -13.87 -9.04 -44.68
C SER A 7 -13.64 -7.98 -43.60
N LEU A 8 -14.49 -6.94 -43.57
CA LEU A 8 -14.40 -5.88 -42.57
C LEU A 8 -14.73 -6.40 -41.16
N LYS A 9 -15.76 -7.25 -41.05
CA LYS A 9 -16.13 -7.90 -39.80
C LYS A 9 -14.98 -8.77 -39.26
N ALA A 10 -14.38 -9.61 -40.10
CA ALA A 10 -13.25 -10.46 -39.70
C ALA A 10 -12.04 -9.65 -39.24
N HIS A 11 -11.77 -8.51 -39.89
CA HIS A 11 -10.69 -7.60 -39.47
C HIS A 11 -10.94 -7.03 -38.07
N TYR A 12 -12.16 -6.58 -37.77
CA TYR A 12 -12.49 -6.07 -36.43
C TYR A 12 -12.48 -7.17 -35.38
N GLU A 13 -12.96 -8.37 -35.68
CA GLU A 13 -12.91 -9.53 -34.76
C GLU A 13 -11.47 -9.90 -34.40
N HIS A 14 -10.57 -9.88 -35.39
CA HIS A 14 -9.13 -10.08 -35.15
C HIS A 14 -8.56 -8.98 -34.24
N LEU A 15 -8.85 -7.72 -34.52
CA LEU A 15 -8.35 -6.59 -33.75
C LEU A 15 -8.87 -6.60 -32.30
N LEU A 16 -10.13 -7.00 -32.10
CA LEU A 16 -10.73 -7.21 -30.78
C LEU A 16 -9.97 -8.31 -30.01
N SER A 17 -9.74 -9.46 -30.65
CA SER A 17 -9.02 -10.56 -30.04
C SER A 17 -7.58 -10.20 -29.65
N GLU A 18 -6.87 -9.43 -30.47
CA GLU A 18 -5.52 -8.94 -30.14
C GLU A 18 -5.56 -8.00 -28.95
N LYS A 19 -6.53 -7.08 -28.91
CA LYS A 19 -6.67 -6.15 -27.78
C LYS A 19 -7.03 -6.86 -26.49
N ASP A 20 -7.91 -7.85 -26.53
CA ASP A 20 -8.29 -8.64 -25.37
C ASP A 20 -7.08 -9.38 -24.79
N ALA A 21 -6.25 -9.98 -25.65
CA ALA A 21 -5.01 -10.63 -25.21
C ALA A 21 -4.01 -9.65 -24.56
N VAL A 22 -3.90 -8.42 -25.09
CA VAL A 22 -3.06 -7.38 -24.49
C VAL A 22 -3.62 -6.93 -23.14
N ILE A 23 -4.93 -6.71 -23.04
CA ILE A 23 -5.60 -6.32 -21.79
C ILE A 23 -5.38 -7.39 -20.73
N GLU A 24 -5.52 -8.67 -21.08
CA GLU A 24 -5.30 -9.77 -20.15
C GLU A 24 -3.85 -9.79 -19.64
N SER A 25 -2.88 -9.67 -20.54
CA SER A 25 -1.45 -9.63 -20.21
C SER A 25 -1.11 -8.46 -19.28
N LEU A 26 -1.60 -7.26 -19.59
CA LEU A 26 -1.39 -6.07 -18.76
C LEU A 26 -2.08 -6.21 -17.40
N THR A 27 -3.31 -6.70 -17.37
CA THR A 27 -4.06 -6.92 -16.12
C THR A 27 -3.34 -7.91 -15.21
N LYS A 28 -2.81 -9.00 -15.76
CA LYS A 28 -2.00 -9.96 -15.02
C LYS A 28 -0.75 -9.30 -14.45
N ARG A 29 -0.02 -8.54 -15.28
CA ARG A 29 1.19 -7.84 -14.84
C ARG A 29 0.91 -6.83 -13.73
N THR A 30 -0.19 -6.09 -13.81
CA THR A 30 -0.60 -5.15 -12.75
C THR A 30 -0.85 -5.90 -11.45
N ARG A 31 -1.62 -6.99 -11.48
CA ARG A 31 -1.89 -7.80 -10.28
C ARG A 31 -0.60 -8.37 -9.67
N ASP A 32 0.31 -8.87 -10.49
CA ASP A 32 1.60 -9.41 -10.02
C ASP A 32 2.46 -8.31 -9.37
N LEU A 33 2.41 -7.08 -9.88
CA LEU A 33 3.14 -5.95 -9.31
C LEU A 33 2.51 -5.47 -8.00
N GLU A 34 1.19 -5.39 -7.93
CA GLU A 34 0.45 -5.05 -6.71
C GLU A 34 0.75 -6.06 -5.59
N GLN A 35 0.71 -7.36 -5.87
CA GLN A 35 1.05 -8.39 -4.89
C GLN A 35 2.51 -8.28 -4.41
N LYS A 36 3.46 -8.03 -5.31
CA LYS A 36 4.87 -7.84 -4.94
C LYS A 36 5.06 -6.58 -4.09
N TYR A 37 4.35 -5.52 -4.41
CA TYR A 37 4.37 -4.28 -3.64
C TYR A 37 3.84 -4.51 -2.23
N ASP A 38 2.68 -5.15 -2.09
CA ASP A 38 2.10 -5.48 -0.79
C ASP A 38 3.04 -6.36 0.05
N LEU A 39 3.69 -7.34 -0.58
CA LEU A 39 4.66 -8.21 0.09
C LEU A 39 5.88 -7.39 0.58
N LEU A 40 6.43 -6.52 -0.27
CA LEU A 40 7.53 -5.64 0.09
C LEU A 40 7.14 -4.65 1.21
N GLU A 41 5.92 -4.12 1.16
CA GLU A 41 5.39 -3.26 2.22
C GLU A 41 5.31 -4.01 3.56
N GLN A 42 4.84 -5.27 3.54
CA GLN A 42 4.83 -6.12 4.73
C GLN A 42 6.23 -6.34 5.29
N TYR A 43 7.25 -6.57 4.45
CA TYR A 43 8.63 -6.66 4.90
C TYR A 43 9.14 -5.36 5.53
N GLY A 44 8.76 -4.20 4.97
CA GLY A 44 9.07 -2.89 5.56
C GLY A 44 8.38 -2.65 6.91
N ARG A 45 7.23 -3.26 7.16
CA ARG A 45 6.47 -3.15 8.42
C ARG A 45 6.92 -4.11 9.51
N ARG A 46 7.82 -5.05 9.23
CA ARG A 46 8.19 -6.14 10.16
C ARG A 46 8.76 -5.67 11.50
N ASN A 47 9.42 -4.49 11.51
CA ASN A 47 9.96 -3.86 12.72
C ASN A 47 9.19 -2.59 13.10
N THR A 48 7.91 -2.50 12.72
CA THR A 48 7.08 -1.32 12.92
C THR A 48 5.84 -1.69 13.71
N ILE A 49 5.51 -0.91 14.73
CA ILE A 49 4.28 -1.04 15.51
C ILE A 49 3.45 0.22 15.31
N ARG A 50 2.14 0.03 15.14
CA ARG A 50 1.16 1.13 15.17
C ARG A 50 0.50 1.14 16.54
N ILE A 51 0.59 2.27 17.22
CA ILE A 51 -0.02 2.48 18.54
C ILE A 51 -1.27 3.35 18.32
N PRO A 52 -2.48 2.78 18.40
CA PRO A 52 -3.71 3.55 18.32
C PRO A 52 -3.91 4.39 19.59
N GLU A 53 -4.69 5.47 19.49
CA GLU A 53 -5.28 6.17 20.64
C GLU A 53 -4.27 6.73 21.67
N LEU A 54 -3.06 7.09 21.22
CA LEU A 54 -2.20 7.97 22.01
C LEU A 54 -2.84 9.36 22.11
N ASP A 55 -2.96 9.88 23.33
CA ASP A 55 -3.50 11.21 23.59
C ASP A 55 -2.90 12.25 22.63
N ASN A 56 -3.76 13.01 21.94
CA ASN A 56 -3.34 13.97 20.91
C ASN A 56 -2.93 15.34 21.49
N ALA A 57 -3.09 15.52 22.80
CA ALA A 57 -2.94 16.81 23.47
C ALA A 57 -1.50 17.12 23.92
N THR A 58 -0.57 16.19 23.71
CA THR A 58 0.81 16.29 24.18
C THR A 58 1.69 16.99 23.15
N THR A 59 2.35 18.07 23.57
CA THR A 59 3.50 18.68 22.88
C THR A 59 4.78 17.85 22.99
N GLU A 60 4.70 16.66 23.60
CA GLU A 60 5.81 15.74 23.76
C GLU A 60 6.26 15.20 22.40
N LYS A 61 7.58 14.97 22.27
CA LYS A 61 8.12 14.24 21.11
C LYS A 61 7.54 12.83 21.14
N THR A 62 7.14 12.31 19.98
CA THR A 62 6.50 10.99 19.86
C THR A 62 7.32 9.86 20.48
N ASP A 63 8.65 9.94 20.45
CA ASP A 63 9.51 8.93 21.10
C ASP A 63 9.32 8.85 22.62
N ALA A 64 9.16 10.01 23.28
CA ALA A 64 8.99 10.07 24.73
C ALA A 64 7.67 9.42 25.15
N GLU A 65 6.61 9.60 24.35
CA GLU A 65 5.32 8.95 24.58
C GLU A 65 5.40 7.43 24.42
N VAL A 66 6.13 6.96 23.40
CA VAL A 66 6.36 5.52 23.17
C VAL A 66 7.13 4.91 24.33
N ILE A 67 8.22 5.55 24.79
CA ILE A 67 9.02 5.07 25.93
C ILE A 67 8.17 5.05 27.21
N LYS A 68 7.39 6.10 27.46
CA LYS A 68 6.49 6.19 28.62
C LYS A 68 5.44 5.08 28.59
N LEU A 69 4.87 4.77 27.43
CA LEU A 69 3.94 3.66 27.27
C LEU A 69 4.62 2.30 27.48
N ALA A 70 5.80 2.10 26.90
CA ALA A 70 6.57 0.87 27.09
C ALA A 70 6.89 0.61 28.57
N HIS A 71 7.32 1.64 29.31
CA HIS A 71 7.58 1.54 30.74
C HIS A 71 6.31 1.24 31.56
N LYS A 72 5.15 1.80 31.20
CA LYS A 72 3.86 1.44 31.83
C LYS A 72 3.53 -0.05 31.64
N LEU A 73 3.95 -0.64 30.53
CA LEU A 73 3.79 -2.07 30.22
C LEU A 73 4.96 -2.92 30.74
N GLN A 74 5.89 -2.35 31.51
CA GLN A 74 7.08 -3.02 32.03
C GLN A 74 8.03 -3.55 30.92
N ILE A 75 8.01 -2.93 29.75
CA ILE A 75 8.90 -3.23 28.64
C ILE A 75 10.08 -2.24 28.67
N SER A 76 11.30 -2.75 28.66
CA SER A 76 12.50 -1.93 28.59
C SER A 76 12.73 -1.48 27.14
N VAL A 77 12.43 -0.20 26.86
CA VAL A 77 12.68 0.45 25.57
C VAL A 77 13.41 1.76 25.82
N THR A 78 14.48 1.98 25.07
CA THR A 78 15.28 3.20 25.10
C THR A 78 15.14 3.97 23.79
N GLN A 79 15.59 5.21 23.78
CA GLN A 79 15.58 6.05 22.58
C GLN A 79 16.36 5.42 21.42
N SER A 80 17.46 4.69 21.71
CA SER A 80 18.26 4.00 20.68
C SER A 80 17.55 2.83 20.01
N ASP A 81 16.49 2.31 20.62
CA ASP A 81 15.68 1.22 20.05
C ASP A 81 14.66 1.75 19.03
N ILE A 82 14.43 3.08 19.00
CA ILE A 82 13.47 3.73 18.12
C ILE A 82 14.21 4.38 16.95
N ASN A 83 14.02 3.82 15.75
CA ASN A 83 14.61 4.39 14.53
C ASN A 83 13.83 5.62 14.05
N ILE A 84 12.50 5.50 13.92
CA ILE A 84 11.60 6.58 13.50
C ILE A 84 10.28 6.43 14.27
N SER A 85 9.78 7.52 14.86
CA SER A 85 8.40 7.62 15.32
C SER A 85 7.73 8.86 14.72
N HIS A 86 6.46 8.72 14.34
CA HIS A 86 5.64 9.83 13.86
C HIS A 86 4.16 9.50 14.02
N ARG A 87 3.32 10.53 14.10
CA ARG A 87 1.87 10.38 14.07
C ARG A 87 1.43 10.00 12.66
N VAL A 88 0.55 9.02 12.55
CA VAL A 88 0.02 8.51 11.27
C VAL A 88 -1.45 8.88 11.11
N GLY A 89 -1.81 9.39 9.93
CA GLY A 89 -3.16 9.87 9.60
C GLY A 89 -3.17 11.35 9.23
N THR A 90 -4.21 11.77 8.52
CA THR A 90 -4.41 13.18 8.14
C THR A 90 -4.54 14.02 9.41
N LYS A 91 -3.90 15.19 9.47
CA LYS A 91 -4.19 16.18 10.50
C LYS A 91 -5.71 16.38 10.50
N ARG A 92 -6.38 16.05 11.61
CA ARG A 92 -7.74 16.51 11.82
C ARG A 92 -7.59 17.99 12.11
N ASP A 93 -7.97 18.83 11.16
CA ASP A 93 -8.16 20.25 11.41
C ASP A 93 -9.21 20.33 12.54
N GLN A 94 -8.73 20.58 13.76
CA GLN A 94 -9.54 20.98 14.91
C GLN A 94 -9.36 22.47 15.12
#